data_AF-A0A7R9W1T7-F1
#
_entry.id   AF-A0A7R9W1T7-F1
#
_cell.length_a   1.000
_cell.length_b   1.000
_cell.length_c   1.000
_cell.angle_alpha   90.00
_cell.angle_beta   90.00
_cell.angle_gamma   90.00
#
_symmetry.space_group_name_H-M   'P 1'
#
loop_
_entity.id
_entity.type
_entity.pdbx_description
1 polymer ?
#
loop_
_entity_poly.entity_id
_entity_poly.type
_entity_poly.pdbx_seq_one_letter_code
_entity_poly.pdbx_strand_id
1 'polypeptide(L)'
;YKAIKYARNDEAQAVFGACICVARGAAQALNFNALVILLPICRHFMTFLRSTKLRFLFPFDAQLEIHILVGIVFGLFSLAHFSAHMCDFHRFASASEEDIYALFGNKLGPVPESGSERWALLLGTRAGITGIIMTVCIIAAYVCIYFRRKKFNVFWYMHHLLLVMLVALCIHGTDSLLEGYQSVFWLIAPFALYFIPRFLRETPFSSMKVIEARIKPGPVAQLKLERPKHWDKRVQAGMYG
;
A
#
# COMPACT_ATOMS: atom_id res chain seq x y z
N TYR A 1 -17.97 4.46 8.47
CA TYR A 1 -19.05 4.15 7.50
C TYR A 1 -19.16 2.64 7.21
N LYS A 2 -18.18 2.00 6.56
CA LYS A 2 -18.28 0.57 6.16
C LYS A 2 -18.58 -0.39 7.32
N ALA A 3 -17.88 -0.27 8.45
CA ALA A 3 -18.16 -1.09 9.62
C ALA A 3 -19.62 -0.98 10.11
N ILE A 4 -20.17 0.25 10.16
CA ILE A 4 -21.56 0.51 10.57
C ILE A 4 -22.55 -0.07 9.56
N LYS A 5 -22.26 0.04 8.25
CA LYS A 5 -23.10 -0.56 7.20
C LYS A 5 -23.24 -2.06 7.41
N TYR A 6 -22.15 -2.75 7.68
CA TYR A 6 -22.15 -4.21 7.86
C TYR A 6 -22.68 -4.65 9.23
N ALA A 7 -22.60 -3.78 10.25
CA ALA A 7 -23.26 -4.01 11.53
C ALA A 7 -24.79 -3.99 11.44
N ARG A 8 -25.35 -3.37 10.38
CA ARG A 8 -26.80 -3.29 10.10
C ARG A 8 -27.25 -4.21 8.96
N ASN A 9 -26.38 -5.12 8.51
CA ASN A 9 -26.70 -6.05 7.43
C ASN A 9 -26.90 -7.44 8.04
N ASP A 10 -28.17 -7.84 8.19
CA ASP A 10 -28.55 -9.05 8.92
C ASP A 10 -28.01 -10.33 8.25
N GLU A 11 -28.03 -10.42 6.92
CA GLU A 11 -27.49 -11.55 6.15
C GLU A 11 -25.97 -11.70 6.37
N ALA A 12 -25.23 -10.59 6.31
CA ALA A 12 -23.79 -10.60 6.55
C ALA A 12 -23.46 -10.91 8.01
N GLN A 13 -24.30 -10.45 8.96
CA GLN A 13 -24.16 -10.78 10.37
C GLN A 13 -24.47 -12.25 10.66
N ALA A 14 -25.45 -12.85 9.98
CA ALA A 14 -25.77 -14.27 10.12
C ALA A 14 -24.56 -15.15 9.76
N VAL A 15 -23.92 -14.87 8.61
CA VAL A 15 -22.76 -15.65 8.15
C VAL A 15 -21.47 -15.29 8.91
N PHE A 16 -21.15 -14.01 9.04
CA PHE A 16 -19.81 -13.56 9.48
C PHE A 16 -19.78 -12.85 10.85
N GLY A 17 -20.94 -12.53 11.41
CA GLY A 17 -21.05 -11.80 12.68
C GLY A 17 -20.25 -10.48 12.69
N ALA A 18 -19.73 -10.10 13.86
CA ALA A 18 -19.01 -8.84 14.01
C ALA A 18 -17.66 -8.77 13.24
N CYS A 19 -17.11 -9.91 12.84
CA CYS A 19 -15.81 -9.97 12.15
C CYS A 19 -15.86 -9.24 10.81
N ILE A 20 -16.98 -9.30 10.09
CA ILE A 20 -17.15 -8.60 8.82
C ILE A 20 -17.12 -7.09 8.97
N CYS A 21 -17.56 -6.54 10.11
CA CYS A 21 -17.48 -5.10 10.38
C CYS A 21 -16.02 -4.63 10.43
N VAL A 22 -15.16 -5.41 11.08
CA VAL A 22 -13.72 -5.15 11.17
C VAL A 22 -13.07 -5.35 9.80
N ALA A 23 -13.36 -6.46 9.12
CA ALA A 23 -12.78 -6.76 7.80
C ALA A 23 -13.07 -5.63 6.80
N ARG A 24 -14.33 -5.19 6.71
CA ARG A 24 -14.77 -4.15 5.76
C ARG A 24 -14.34 -2.74 6.18
N GLY A 25 -14.31 -2.46 7.48
CA GLY A 25 -13.77 -1.22 8.02
C GLY A 25 -12.27 -1.07 7.73
N ALA A 26 -11.49 -2.10 8.04
CA ALA A 26 -10.06 -2.14 7.79
C ALA A 26 -9.74 -2.10 6.29
N ALA A 27 -10.50 -2.81 5.43
CA ALA A 27 -10.34 -2.75 3.98
C ALA A 27 -10.50 -1.32 3.43
N GLN A 28 -11.48 -0.56 3.93
CA GLN A 28 -11.67 0.83 3.52
C GLN A 28 -10.50 1.72 3.97
N ALA A 29 -10.01 1.52 5.19
CA ALA A 29 -8.84 2.21 5.68
C ALA A 29 -7.59 1.85 4.87
N LEU A 30 -7.42 0.59 4.49
CA LEU A 30 -6.31 0.13 3.64
C LEU A 30 -6.33 0.77 2.26
N ASN A 31 -7.50 0.86 1.61
CA ASN A 31 -7.62 1.55 0.32
C ASN A 31 -7.20 3.03 0.42
N PHE A 32 -7.63 3.73 1.48
CA PHE A 32 -7.20 5.10 1.72
C PHE A 32 -5.69 5.19 1.99
N ASN A 33 -5.15 4.31 2.85
CA ASN A 33 -3.72 4.31 3.15
C ASN A 33 -2.87 3.91 1.93
N ALA A 34 -3.38 3.07 1.02
CA ALA A 34 -2.70 2.74 -0.24
C ALA A 34 -2.53 3.97 -1.15
N LEU A 35 -3.49 4.91 -1.12
CA LEU A 35 -3.33 6.22 -1.75
C LEU A 35 -2.28 7.06 -1.01
N VAL A 36 -2.44 7.22 0.30
CA VAL A 36 -1.63 8.17 1.08
C VAL A 36 -0.17 7.73 1.19
N ILE A 37 0.13 6.42 1.24
CA ILE A 37 1.51 5.92 1.37
C ILE A 37 2.38 6.24 0.15
N LEU A 38 1.76 6.39 -1.03
CA LEU A 38 2.44 6.70 -2.29
C LEU A 38 2.67 8.21 -2.50
N LEU A 39 1.86 9.08 -1.90
CA LEU A 39 1.99 10.53 -2.11
C LEU A 39 3.34 11.09 -1.65
N PRO A 40 3.86 10.79 -0.44
CA PRO A 40 5.13 11.36 0.03
C PRO A 40 6.36 10.90 -0.77
N ILE A 41 6.26 9.80 -1.51
CA ILE A 41 7.35 9.31 -2.37
C ILE A 41 7.27 9.88 -3.79
N CYS A 42 6.19 10.59 -4.15
CA CYS A 42 6.07 11.34 -5.40
C CYS A 42 6.88 12.64 -5.33
N ARG A 43 8.22 12.52 -5.41
CA ARG A 43 9.16 13.63 -5.13
C ARG A 43 8.87 14.91 -5.90
N HIS A 44 8.47 14.84 -7.17
CA HIS A 44 8.13 16.02 -7.97
C HIS A 44 6.89 16.73 -7.44
N PHE A 45 5.86 15.96 -7.08
CA PHE A 45 4.64 16.47 -6.48
C PHE A 45 4.92 17.10 -5.11
N MET A 46 5.74 16.45 -4.28
CA MET A 46 6.12 16.98 -2.96
C MET A 46 6.94 18.28 -3.06
N THR A 47 7.89 18.36 -4.00
CA THR A 47 8.63 19.60 -4.28
C THR A 47 7.70 20.71 -4.75
N PHE A 48 6.72 20.41 -5.61
CA PHE A 48 5.70 21.36 -6.01
C PHE A 48 4.88 21.86 -4.82
N LEU A 49 4.37 20.96 -3.96
CA LEU A 49 3.61 21.37 -2.78
C LEU A 49 4.43 22.27 -1.84
N ARG A 50 5.72 21.99 -1.67
CA ARG A 50 6.65 22.79 -0.88
C ARG A 50 6.85 24.21 -1.43
N SER A 51 6.72 24.43 -2.74
CA SER A 51 6.84 25.78 -3.32
C SER A 51 5.58 26.63 -3.13
N THR A 52 4.45 26.03 -2.74
CA THR A 52 3.20 26.73 -2.46
C THR A 52 3.10 27.24 -1.03
N LYS A 53 2.06 28.02 -0.72
CA LYS A 53 1.73 28.47 0.65
C LYS A 53 1.38 27.31 1.60
N LEU A 54 1.09 26.11 1.08
CA LEU A 54 0.78 24.94 1.91
C LEU A 54 1.95 24.52 2.81
N ARG A 55 3.19 24.90 2.48
CA ARG A 55 4.38 24.63 3.30
C ARG A 55 4.29 25.17 4.73
N PHE A 56 3.46 26.19 4.95
CA PHE A 56 3.24 26.76 6.28
C PHE A 56 2.22 25.98 7.11
N LEU A 57 1.43 25.12 6.46
CA LEU A 57 0.43 24.26 7.10
C LEU A 57 0.92 22.82 7.28
N PHE A 58 1.73 22.34 6.34
CA PHE A 58 2.18 20.94 6.30
C PHE A 58 3.71 20.82 6.21
N PRO A 59 4.32 19.92 7.00
CA PRO A 59 5.77 19.71 7.00
C PRO A 59 6.19 18.81 5.83
N PHE A 60 6.16 19.31 4.60
CA PHE A 60 6.54 18.54 3.40
C PHE A 60 7.99 18.05 3.41
N ASP A 61 8.85 18.65 4.23
CA ASP A 61 10.24 18.20 4.43
C ASP A 61 10.34 16.89 5.22
N ALA A 62 9.30 16.52 5.98
CA ALA A 62 9.20 15.26 6.72
C ALA A 62 8.50 14.16 5.90
N GLN A 63 8.58 14.21 4.56
CA GLN A 63 7.86 13.28 3.67
C GLN A 63 8.21 11.80 3.93
N LEU A 64 9.46 11.50 4.31
CA LEU A 64 9.88 10.12 4.57
C LEU A 64 9.31 9.62 5.90
N GLU A 65 9.31 10.46 6.92
CA GLU A 65 8.72 10.21 8.23
C GLU A 65 7.22 9.99 8.10
N ILE A 66 6.54 10.79 7.28
CA ILE A 66 5.11 10.61 6.96
C ILE A 66 4.90 9.26 6.25
N HIS A 67 5.71 8.91 5.25
CA HIS A 67 5.61 7.59 4.58
C HIS A 67 5.78 6.43 5.58
N ILE A 68 6.73 6.54 6.51
CA ILE A 68 6.94 5.52 7.55
C ILE A 68 5.74 5.43 8.50
N LEU A 69 5.20 6.56 8.95
CA LEU A 69 4.02 6.60 9.82
C LEU A 69 2.80 5.97 9.14
N VAL A 70 2.53 6.36 7.89
CA VAL A 70 1.44 5.77 7.08
C VAL A 70 1.71 4.28 6.85
N GLY A 71 2.97 3.90 6.65
CA GLY A 71 3.40 2.50 6.62
C GLY A 71 2.93 1.74 7.85
N ILE A 72 3.27 2.20 9.05
CA ILE A 72 2.87 1.58 10.33
C ILE A 72 1.34 1.44 10.42
N VAL A 73 0.60 2.51 10.11
CA VAL A 73 -0.87 2.50 10.11
C VAL A 73 -1.42 1.48 9.11
N PHE A 74 -0.86 1.42 7.91
CA PHE A 74 -1.19 0.43 6.89
C PHE A 74 -0.99 -0.99 7.44
N GLY A 75 0.15 -1.26 8.10
CA GLY A 75 0.44 -2.56 8.70
C GLY A 75 -0.56 -2.97 9.78
N LEU A 76 -0.96 -2.04 10.66
CA LEU A 76 -1.97 -2.30 11.69
C LEU A 76 -3.33 -2.66 11.08
N PHE A 77 -3.77 -1.91 10.06
CA PHE A 77 -5.02 -2.24 9.37
C PHE A 77 -4.92 -3.52 8.55
N SER A 78 -3.75 -3.85 7.97
CA SER A 78 -3.52 -5.11 7.27
C SER A 78 -3.66 -6.30 8.22
N LEU A 79 -3.07 -6.20 9.41
CA LEU A 79 -3.20 -7.23 10.44
C LEU A 79 -4.66 -7.38 10.88
N ALA A 80 -5.34 -6.28 11.19
CA ALA A 80 -6.74 -6.30 11.58
C ALA A 80 -7.64 -6.92 10.49
N HIS A 81 -7.42 -6.56 9.23
CA HIS A 81 -8.15 -7.09 8.09
C HIS A 81 -7.90 -8.60 7.89
N PHE A 82 -6.65 -9.03 7.94
CA PHE A 82 -6.28 -10.44 7.84
C PHE A 82 -6.90 -11.27 8.97
N SER A 83 -6.75 -10.83 10.22
CA SER A 83 -7.32 -11.51 11.39
C SER A 83 -8.85 -11.59 11.33
N ALA A 84 -9.50 -10.52 10.89
CA ALA A 84 -10.95 -10.52 10.67
C ALA A 84 -11.37 -11.52 9.60
N HIS A 85 -10.62 -11.64 8.50
CA HIS A 85 -10.88 -12.66 7.50
C HIS A 85 -10.65 -14.09 8.00
N MET A 86 -9.68 -14.33 8.89
CA MET A 86 -9.55 -15.66 9.52
C MET A 86 -10.78 -16.01 10.36
N CYS A 87 -11.33 -15.03 11.08
CA CYS A 87 -12.62 -15.21 11.77
C CYS A 87 -13.77 -15.45 10.77
N ASP A 88 -13.84 -14.66 9.69
CA ASP A 88 -14.88 -14.79 8.65
C ASP A 88 -14.88 -16.20 8.06
N PHE A 89 -13.69 -16.74 7.72
CA PHE A 89 -13.55 -18.09 7.16
C PHE A 89 -13.99 -19.16 8.16
N HIS A 90 -13.61 -19.01 9.44
CA HIS A 90 -14.03 -19.94 10.48
C HIS A 90 -15.55 -19.94 10.66
N ARG A 91 -16.19 -18.77 10.62
CA ARG A 91 -17.65 -18.66 10.75
C ARG A 91 -18.38 -19.16 9.51
N PHE A 92 -17.90 -18.83 8.32
CA PHE A 92 -18.45 -19.31 7.05
C PHE A 92 -18.42 -20.85 6.97
N ALA A 93 -17.35 -21.47 7.45
CA ALA A 93 -17.24 -22.93 7.50
C ALA A 93 -18.34 -23.61 8.33
N SER A 94 -18.94 -22.89 9.29
CA SER A 94 -19.98 -23.39 10.20
C SER A 94 -21.37 -22.77 9.95
N ALA A 95 -21.51 -21.86 8.99
CA ALA A 95 -22.78 -21.20 8.70
C ALA A 95 -23.77 -22.14 8.00
N SER A 96 -25.07 -21.86 8.09
CA SER A 96 -26.07 -22.64 7.35
C SER A 96 -25.95 -22.35 5.84
N GLU A 97 -26.30 -23.33 4.99
CA GLU A 97 -26.33 -23.10 3.54
C GLU A 97 -27.36 -22.04 3.14
N GLU A 98 -28.46 -21.96 3.88
CA GLU A 98 -29.50 -20.94 3.70
C GLU A 98 -28.94 -19.53 3.92
N ASP A 99 -28.19 -19.30 5.01
CA ASP A 99 -27.57 -17.99 5.29
C ASP A 99 -26.51 -17.62 4.25
N ILE A 100 -25.70 -18.61 3.82
CA ILE A 100 -24.70 -18.41 2.78
C ILE A 100 -25.37 -18.04 1.45
N TYR A 101 -26.44 -18.74 1.09
CA TYR A 101 -27.19 -18.48 -0.13
C TYR A 101 -27.90 -17.13 -0.07
N ALA A 102 -28.48 -16.75 1.08
CA ALA A 102 -29.09 -15.44 1.25
C ALA A 102 -28.09 -14.29 1.00
N LEU A 103 -26.87 -14.43 1.51
CA LEU A 103 -25.85 -13.38 1.38
C LEU A 103 -25.17 -13.34 0.00
N PHE A 104 -24.82 -14.50 -0.57
CA PHE A 104 -24.01 -14.59 -1.79
C PHE A 104 -24.82 -14.91 -3.04
N GLY A 105 -26.06 -15.38 -2.90
CA GLY A 105 -26.83 -15.99 -3.99
C GLY A 105 -26.01 -17.09 -4.69
N ASN A 106 -26.05 -17.08 -6.02
CA ASN A 106 -25.31 -18.04 -6.84
C ASN A 106 -23.83 -17.67 -7.08
N LYS A 107 -23.29 -16.59 -6.47
CA LYS A 107 -21.95 -16.08 -6.79
C LYS A 107 -20.81 -17.04 -6.45
N LEU A 108 -21.00 -17.89 -5.43
CA LEU A 108 -19.99 -18.85 -4.97
C LEU A 108 -20.08 -20.20 -5.71
N GLY A 109 -21.12 -20.40 -6.53
CA GLY A 109 -21.43 -21.72 -7.08
C GLY A 109 -21.88 -22.70 -5.99
N PRO A 110 -21.72 -24.03 -6.21
CA PRO A 110 -22.03 -25.04 -5.21
C PRO A 110 -21.20 -24.87 -3.94
N VAL A 111 -21.86 -24.73 -2.79
CA VAL A 111 -21.21 -24.63 -1.49
C VAL A 111 -21.09 -26.04 -0.91
N PRO A 112 -19.88 -26.53 -0.58
CA PRO A 112 -19.72 -27.86 0.00
C PRO A 112 -20.30 -27.96 1.41
N GLU A 113 -20.70 -29.17 1.85
CA GLU A 113 -21.17 -29.39 3.23
C GLU A 113 -20.03 -29.32 4.25
N SER A 114 -18.84 -29.81 3.87
CA SER A 114 -17.69 -29.87 4.77
C SER A 114 -17.06 -28.50 5.00
N GLY A 115 -16.82 -28.17 6.27
CA GLY A 115 -16.15 -26.93 6.65
C GLY A 115 -14.75 -26.78 6.04
N SER A 116 -13.97 -27.86 5.90
CA SER A 116 -12.63 -27.81 5.29
C SER A 116 -12.68 -27.48 3.80
N GLU A 117 -13.69 -27.98 3.10
CA GLU A 117 -13.91 -27.68 1.68
C GLU A 117 -14.42 -26.26 1.49
N ARG A 118 -15.21 -25.72 2.43
CA ARG A 118 -15.59 -24.30 2.45
C ARG A 118 -14.40 -23.38 2.67
N TRP A 119 -13.43 -23.77 3.50
CA TRP A 119 -12.14 -23.06 3.60
C TRP A 119 -11.41 -23.07 2.26
N ALA A 120 -11.31 -24.22 1.61
CA ALA A 120 -10.67 -24.35 0.29
C ALA A 120 -11.37 -23.50 -0.78
N LEU A 121 -12.71 -23.45 -0.76
CA LEU A 121 -13.52 -22.61 -1.64
C LEU A 121 -13.14 -21.13 -1.49
N LEU A 122 -13.13 -20.60 -0.25
CA LEU A 122 -12.77 -19.21 0.00
C LEU A 122 -11.30 -18.90 -0.34
N LEU A 123 -10.38 -19.81 -0.04
CA LEU A 123 -8.96 -19.67 -0.41
C LEU A 123 -8.74 -19.69 -1.93
N GLY A 124 -9.60 -20.40 -2.67
CA GLY A 124 -9.57 -20.46 -4.13
C GLY A 124 -10.16 -19.24 -4.84
N THR A 125 -10.89 -18.36 -4.14
CA THR A 125 -11.38 -17.10 -4.72
C THR A 125 -10.22 -16.16 -5.07
N ARG A 126 -10.46 -15.18 -5.97
CA ARG A 126 -9.42 -14.19 -6.29
C ARG A 126 -9.04 -13.40 -5.03
N ALA A 127 -10.00 -13.11 -4.17
CA ALA A 127 -9.77 -12.46 -2.89
C ALA A 127 -8.83 -13.29 -1.99
N GLY A 128 -9.09 -14.59 -1.85
CA GLY A 128 -8.26 -15.51 -1.07
C GLY A 128 -6.80 -15.56 -1.58
N ILE A 129 -6.62 -15.88 -2.87
CA ILE A 129 -5.29 -16.02 -3.49
C ILE A 129 -4.49 -14.72 -3.38
N THR A 130 -5.08 -13.60 -3.80
CA THR A 130 -4.38 -12.31 -3.76
C THR A 130 -4.15 -11.81 -2.34
N GLY A 131 -5.05 -12.11 -1.39
CA GLY A 131 -4.88 -11.80 0.02
C GLY A 131 -3.63 -12.45 0.61
N ILE A 132 -3.37 -13.73 0.28
CA ILE A 132 -2.15 -14.44 0.68
C ILE A 132 -0.92 -13.79 0.06
N ILE A 133 -0.95 -13.52 -1.25
CA ILE A 133 0.17 -12.88 -1.96
C ILE A 133 0.52 -11.53 -1.32
N MET A 134 -0.48 -10.68 -1.08
CA MET A 134 -0.28 -9.38 -0.43
C MET A 134 0.28 -9.52 0.99
N THR A 135 -0.26 -10.46 1.78
CA THR A 135 0.20 -10.71 3.16
C THR A 135 1.68 -11.11 3.19
N VAL A 136 2.10 -12.03 2.32
CA VAL A 136 3.51 -12.44 2.19
C VAL A 136 4.40 -11.26 1.78
N CYS A 137 3.98 -10.44 0.80
CA CYS A 137 4.73 -9.27 0.37
C CYS A 137 4.93 -8.26 1.52
N ILE A 138 3.87 -7.98 2.28
CA ILE A 138 3.90 -7.05 3.42
C ILE A 138 4.84 -7.59 4.49
N ILE A 139 4.73 -8.86 4.89
CA ILE A 139 5.61 -9.47 5.90
C ILE A 139 7.07 -9.36 5.47
N ALA A 140 7.40 -9.74 4.22
CA ALA A 140 8.76 -9.67 3.70
C ALA A 140 9.33 -8.24 3.73
N ALA A 141 8.54 -7.24 3.31
CA ALA A 141 8.92 -5.84 3.35
C ALA A 141 9.20 -5.38 4.78
N TYR A 142 8.32 -5.71 5.73
CA TYR A 142 8.44 -5.32 7.14
C TYR A 142 9.64 -5.93 7.85
N VAL A 143 9.88 -7.23 7.68
CA VAL A 143 11.04 -7.93 8.27
C VAL A 143 12.34 -7.27 7.83
N CYS A 144 12.41 -6.83 6.57
CA CYS A 144 13.62 -6.25 6.01
C CYS A 144 13.87 -4.78 6.43
N ILE A 145 12.87 -4.08 7.00
CA ILE A 145 13.05 -2.73 7.57
C ILE A 145 14.07 -2.75 8.72
N TYR A 146 14.10 -3.83 9.52
CA TYR A 146 15.00 -3.96 10.67
C TYR A 146 16.48 -4.03 10.25
N PHE A 147 16.76 -4.64 9.09
CA PHE A 147 18.12 -4.82 8.58
C PHE A 147 18.53 -3.78 7.54
N ARG A 148 17.71 -2.75 7.26
CA ARG A 148 17.93 -1.79 6.16
C ARG A 148 19.30 -1.09 6.18
N ARG A 149 19.85 -0.83 7.38
CA ARG A 149 21.17 -0.19 7.54
C ARG A 149 22.34 -1.16 7.28
N LYS A 150 22.13 -2.46 7.51
CA LYS A 150 23.16 -3.52 7.33
C LYS A 150 23.10 -4.14 5.93
N LYS A 151 21.90 -4.31 5.37
CA LYS A 151 21.64 -4.97 4.09
C LYS A 151 20.70 -4.13 3.24
N PHE A 152 21.18 -2.98 2.77
CA PHE A 152 20.36 -2.02 2.02
C PHE A 152 19.77 -2.62 0.74
N ASN A 153 20.55 -3.39 -0.03
CA ASN A 153 20.05 -4.01 -1.26
C ASN A 153 18.90 -4.98 -1.01
N VAL A 154 18.98 -5.80 0.04
CA VAL A 154 17.90 -6.73 0.43
C VAL A 154 16.66 -5.94 0.81
N PHE A 155 16.80 -4.91 1.66
CA PHE A 155 15.71 -4.01 1.98
C PHE A 155 15.08 -3.41 0.72
N TRP A 156 15.90 -2.92 -0.20
CA TRP A 156 15.44 -2.28 -1.43
C TRP A 156 14.61 -3.26 -2.28
N TYR A 157 15.10 -4.46 -2.56
CA TYR A 157 14.37 -5.45 -3.36
C TYR A 157 13.08 -5.91 -2.67
N MET A 158 13.13 -6.19 -1.37
CA MET A 158 11.95 -6.62 -0.62
C MET A 158 10.90 -5.52 -0.50
N HIS A 159 11.33 -4.25 -0.40
CA HIS A 159 10.41 -3.11 -0.38
C HIS A 159 9.74 -2.90 -1.75
N HIS A 160 10.38 -3.26 -2.86
CA HIS A 160 9.77 -3.20 -4.21
C HIS A 160 8.70 -4.27 -4.45
N LEU A 161 8.55 -5.27 -3.55
CA LEU A 161 7.37 -6.15 -3.54
C LEU A 161 6.06 -5.36 -3.37
N LEU A 162 6.13 -4.09 -2.96
CA LEU A 162 5.02 -3.14 -3.07
C LEU A 162 4.36 -3.15 -4.46
N LEU A 163 5.12 -3.30 -5.55
CA LEU A 163 4.55 -3.35 -6.90
C LEU A 163 3.67 -4.59 -7.10
N VAL A 164 4.14 -5.75 -6.62
CA VAL A 164 3.37 -7.00 -6.64
C VAL A 164 2.12 -6.87 -5.77
N MET A 165 2.26 -6.30 -4.58
CA MET A 165 1.14 -6.03 -3.68
C MET A 165 0.09 -5.09 -4.31
N LEU A 166 0.52 -4.03 -5.01
CA LEU A 166 -0.39 -3.10 -5.68
C LEU A 166 -1.15 -3.76 -6.83
N VAL A 167 -0.49 -4.60 -7.64
CA VAL A 167 -1.15 -5.39 -8.70
C VAL A 167 -2.16 -6.37 -8.08
N ALA A 168 -1.76 -7.07 -7.02
CA ALA A 168 -2.66 -7.98 -6.31
C ALA A 168 -3.87 -7.23 -5.71
N LEU A 169 -3.66 -6.03 -5.14
CA LEU A 169 -4.73 -5.17 -4.62
C LEU A 169 -5.74 -4.75 -5.71
N CYS A 170 -5.25 -4.50 -6.94
CA CYS A 170 -6.10 -4.21 -8.08
C CYS A 170 -7.00 -5.39 -8.51
N ILE A 171 -6.64 -6.62 -8.12
CA ILE A 171 -7.39 -7.85 -8.44
C ILE A 171 -8.23 -8.31 -7.26
N HIS A 172 -7.78 -8.05 -6.03
CA HIS A 172 -8.29 -8.64 -4.80
C HIS A 172 -9.81 -8.54 -4.61
N GLY A 173 -10.38 -7.37 -4.89
CA GLY A 173 -11.81 -7.13 -4.74
C GLY A 173 -12.66 -7.38 -5.98
N THR A 174 -12.10 -7.89 -7.09
CA THR A 174 -12.77 -7.91 -8.39
C THR A 174 -13.95 -8.87 -8.46
N ASP A 175 -13.93 -9.96 -7.68
CA ASP A 175 -15.05 -10.91 -7.59
C ASP A 175 -16.33 -10.28 -7.02
N SER A 176 -16.23 -9.10 -6.39
CA SER A 176 -17.37 -8.31 -5.91
C SER A 176 -18.39 -9.14 -5.12
N LEU A 177 -17.88 -10.09 -4.32
CA LEU A 177 -18.69 -11.07 -3.59
C LEU A 177 -19.70 -10.36 -2.68
N LEU A 178 -19.22 -9.39 -1.89
CA LEU A 178 -20.03 -8.64 -0.93
C LEU A 178 -20.40 -7.23 -1.38
N GLU A 179 -19.53 -6.56 -2.13
CA GLU A 179 -19.71 -5.16 -2.54
C GLU A 179 -18.93 -4.90 -3.82
N GLY A 180 -19.34 -3.87 -4.56
CA GLY A 180 -18.65 -3.43 -5.78
C GLY A 180 -17.19 -3.09 -5.54
N TYR A 181 -16.36 -3.56 -6.48
CA TYR A 181 -14.93 -3.29 -6.51
C TYR A 181 -14.62 -1.79 -6.60
N GLN A 182 -13.69 -1.31 -5.75
CA GLN A 182 -13.31 0.11 -5.71
C GLN A 182 -11.80 0.39 -5.62
N SER A 183 -10.96 -0.62 -5.35
CA SER A 183 -9.55 -0.40 -4.97
C SER A 183 -8.75 0.34 -6.05
N VAL A 184 -9.03 0.11 -7.34
CA VAL A 184 -8.35 0.81 -8.44
C VAL A 184 -8.54 2.33 -8.39
N PHE A 185 -9.71 2.82 -7.99
CA PHE A 185 -10.00 4.26 -7.99
C PHE A 185 -9.12 5.02 -6.99
N TRP A 186 -8.74 4.37 -5.89
CA TRP A 186 -7.80 4.90 -4.90
C TRP A 186 -6.36 4.97 -5.45
N LEU A 187 -6.02 4.20 -6.48
CA LEU A 187 -4.68 4.11 -7.03
C LEU A 187 -4.46 4.98 -8.28
N ILE A 188 -5.52 5.46 -8.94
CA ILE A 188 -5.40 6.27 -10.16
C ILE A 188 -4.54 7.52 -9.93
N ALA A 189 -4.91 8.34 -8.94
CA ALA A 189 -4.19 9.59 -8.65
C ALA A 189 -2.73 9.37 -8.24
N PRO A 190 -2.40 8.52 -7.25
CA PRO A 190 -1.00 8.30 -6.89
C PRO A 190 -0.18 7.65 -8.01
N PHE A 191 -0.77 6.78 -8.85
CA PHE A 191 -0.07 6.23 -10.01
C PHE A 191 0.25 7.30 -11.04
N ALA A 192 -0.70 8.17 -11.36
CA ALA A 192 -0.45 9.30 -12.24
C ALA A 192 0.68 10.19 -11.70
N LEU A 193 0.62 10.56 -10.41
CA LEU A 193 1.64 11.40 -9.76
C LEU A 193 3.02 10.75 -9.68
N TYR A 194 3.08 9.42 -9.54
CA TYR A 194 4.35 8.69 -9.45
C TYR A 194 4.96 8.40 -10.82
N PHE A 195 4.17 7.91 -11.78
CA PHE A 195 4.66 7.39 -13.05
C PHE A 195 4.80 8.47 -14.13
N ILE A 196 3.88 9.44 -14.25
CA ILE A 196 3.94 10.46 -15.32
C ILE A 196 5.27 11.23 -15.28
N PRO A 197 5.72 11.78 -14.14
CA PRO A 197 7.01 12.48 -14.10
C PRO A 197 8.19 11.57 -14.44
N ARG A 198 8.07 10.26 -14.22
CA ARG A 198 9.13 9.29 -14.49
C ARG A 198 9.24 8.96 -15.98
N PHE A 199 8.10 8.84 -16.67
CA PHE A 199 8.06 8.65 -18.13
C PHE A 199 8.44 9.92 -18.89
N LEU A 200 8.02 11.09 -18.43
CA LEU A 200 8.39 12.37 -19.04
C LEU A 200 9.87 12.72 -18.85
N ARG A 201 10.57 12.04 -17.93
CA ARG A 201 11.98 12.27 -17.64
C ARG A 201 12.88 11.40 -18.51
N GLU A 202 12.85 11.65 -19.82
CA GLU A 202 13.96 11.31 -20.71
C GLU A 202 15.08 12.36 -20.60
N THR A 203 15.61 12.54 -19.39
CA THR A 203 16.92 13.19 -19.24
C THR A 203 17.80 12.28 -18.42
N PRO A 204 18.80 11.62 -19.03
CA PRO A 204 19.85 11.01 -18.23
C PRO A 204 20.43 12.13 -17.39
N PHE A 205 20.35 12.02 -16.07
CA PHE A 205 21.25 12.79 -15.23
C PHE A 205 22.64 12.42 -15.71
N SER A 206 23.32 13.40 -16.30
CA SER A 206 24.74 13.34 -16.61
C SER A 206 25.42 12.76 -15.38
N SER A 207 26.06 11.59 -15.51
CA SER A 207 26.86 11.05 -14.41
C SER A 207 27.93 12.09 -14.09
N MET A 208 27.80 12.75 -12.93
CA MET A 208 28.80 13.71 -12.46
C MET A 208 29.91 12.92 -11.78
N LYS A 209 31.16 13.20 -12.14
CA LYS A 209 32.29 12.60 -11.44
C LYS A 209 32.50 13.29 -10.09
N VAL A 210 32.82 12.50 -9.07
CA VAL A 210 33.31 13.03 -7.80
C VAL A 210 34.75 13.46 -8.02
N ILE A 211 35.02 14.75 -7.95
CA ILE A 211 36.38 15.31 -8.04
C ILE A 211 37.13 15.06 -6.73
N GLU A 212 36.44 15.20 -5.61
CA GLU A 212 37.07 15.15 -4.29
C GLU A 212 36.05 14.75 -3.22
N ALA A 213 36.49 13.91 -2.28
CA ALA A 213 35.73 13.51 -1.10
C ALA A 213 36.60 13.72 0.15
N ARG A 214 36.13 14.50 1.12
CA ARG A 214 36.83 14.77 2.38
C ARG A 214 35.90 14.54 3.57
N ILE A 215 36.41 13.90 4.61
CA ILE A 215 35.76 13.90 5.93
C ILE A 215 36.20 15.17 6.67
N LYS A 216 35.25 15.92 7.22
CA LYS A 216 35.50 17.11 8.03
C LYS A 216 35.38 16.74 9.53
N PRO A 217 35.94 17.55 10.45
CA PRO A 217 35.71 17.35 11.87
C PRO A 217 34.22 17.24 12.20
N GLY A 218 33.84 16.21 12.95
CA GLY A 218 32.43 15.86 13.23
C GLY A 218 31.81 14.88 12.22
N PRO A 219 30.48 14.70 12.23
CA PRO A 219 29.78 13.75 11.36
C PRO A 219 29.50 14.33 9.96
N VAL A 220 30.50 14.97 9.33
CA VAL A 220 30.34 15.70 8.07
C VAL A 220 31.25 15.13 6.99
N ALA A 221 30.66 14.77 5.84
CA ALA A 221 31.37 14.43 4.62
C ALA A 221 31.15 15.53 3.57
N GLN A 222 32.24 16.03 3.00
CA GLN A 222 32.24 16.98 1.89
C GLN A 222 32.51 16.24 0.59
N LEU A 223 31.62 16.41 -0.39
CA LEU A 223 31.80 15.91 -1.76
C LEU A 223 31.88 17.10 -2.71
N LYS A 224 32.93 17.15 -3.53
CA LYS A 224 33.10 18.10 -4.63
C LYS A 224 32.84 17.34 -5.92
N LEU A 225 31.85 17.78 -6.67
CA LEU A 225 31.42 17.15 -7.92
C LEU A 225 31.85 17.97 -9.13
N GLU A 226 32.00 17.31 -10.26
CA GLU A 226 32.18 17.94 -11.56
C GLU A 226 30.98 18.83 -11.90
N ARG A 227 31.25 20.07 -12.33
CA ARG A 227 30.19 21.03 -12.67
C ARG A 227 29.54 20.62 -14.00
N PRO A 228 28.21 20.38 -14.05
CA PRO A 228 27.53 20.04 -15.30
C PRO A 228 27.58 21.15 -16.34
N LYS A 229 27.51 20.75 -17.62
CA LYS A 229 27.26 21.69 -18.72
C LYS A 229 25.94 22.44 -18.46
N HIS A 230 25.96 23.76 -18.60
CA HIS A 230 24.82 24.68 -18.35
C HIS A 230 24.34 24.79 -16.90
N TRP A 231 25.21 24.55 -15.89
CA TRP A 231 24.87 24.78 -14.48
C TRP A 231 24.32 26.19 -14.21
N ASP A 232 24.99 27.22 -14.74
CA ASP A 232 24.67 28.62 -14.49
C ASP A 232 23.33 29.09 -15.06
N LYS A 233 22.81 28.35 -16.05
CA LYS A 233 21.50 28.63 -16.62
C LYS A 233 20.37 27.98 -15.83
N ARG A 234 20.68 27.04 -14.93
CA ARG A 234 19.70 26.13 -14.30
C ARG A 234 19.67 26.22 -12.78
N VAL A 235 20.69 26.78 -12.15
CA VAL A 235 20.83 26.76 -10.69
C VAL A 235 21.12 28.18 -10.16
N GLN A 236 20.39 28.55 -9.11
CA GLN A 236 20.52 29.82 -8.38
C GLN A 236 20.95 29.55 -6.93
N ALA A 237 21.44 30.59 -6.25
CA ALA A 237 21.78 30.51 -4.82
C ALA A 237 20.55 30.08 -3.99
N GLY A 238 20.75 29.13 -3.07
CA GLY A 238 19.68 28.56 -2.24
C GLY A 238 18.96 27.33 -2.83
N MET A 239 19.29 26.92 -4.06
CA MET A 239 18.78 25.66 -4.64
C MET A 239 19.58 24.45 -4.13
N TYR A 240 18.91 23.30 -4.03
CA TYR A 240 19.48 22.01 -3.63
C TYR A 240 19.35 20.98 -4.78
N GLY A 241 20.33 20.07 -4.86
CA GLY A 241 20.41 19.02 -5.90
C GLY A 241 19.93 17.65 -5.42
#